data_AF-A0A0B5QVL1-F1
#
_entry.id   AF-A0A0B5QVL1-F1
#
_cell.length_a   1.000
_cell.length_b   1.000
_cell.length_c   1.000
_cell.angle_alpha   90.00
_cell.angle_beta   90.00
_cell.angle_gamma   90.00
#
_symmetry.space_group_name_H-M   'P 1'
#
loop_
_entity.id
_entity.type
_entity.pdbx_description
1 polymer ?
#
loop_
_entity_poly.entity_id
_entity_poly.type
_entity_poly.pdbx_seq_one_letter_code
_entity_poly.pdbx_strand_id
1 'polypeptide(L)' 'MNVKVARIKKGLTQQQLCKIVKTSPKKLVAIEKGHYEKVTKELMEKIAAALDSTVQELFFDEK' A
#
# COMPACT_ATOMS: atom_id res chain seq x y z
N MET A 1 1.69 4.76 -9.83
CA MET A 1 2.66 3.68 -9.49
C MET A 1 2.04 2.69 -8.50
N ASN A 2 1.88 1.40 -8.86
CA ASN A 2 1.18 0.43 -7.98
C ASN A 2 1.88 0.16 -6.63
N VAL A 3 1.10 0.02 -5.55
CA VAL A 3 1.54 -0.32 -4.18
C VAL A 3 2.50 -1.52 -4.13
N LYS A 4 2.27 -2.52 -4.97
CA LYS A 4 3.13 -3.71 -5.09
C LYS A 4 4.56 -3.35 -5.52
N VAL A 5 4.70 -2.45 -6.49
CA VAL A 5 6.00 -2.04 -7.03
C VAL A 5 6.76 -1.24 -5.98
N ALA A 6 6.09 -0.30 -5.32
CA ALA A 6 6.69 0.48 -4.23
C ALA A 6 7.17 -0.43 -3.08
N ARG A 7 6.37 -1.43 -2.69
CA ARG A 7 6.75 -2.42 -1.68
C ARG A 7 7.99 -3.21 -2.09
N ILE A 8 8.07 -3.68 -3.34
CA ILE A 8 9.24 -4.42 -3.83
C ILE A 8 10.48 -3.53 -3.87
N LYS A 9 10.36 -2.27 -4.32
CA LYS A 9 11.47 -1.30 -4.30
C LYS A 9 12.00 -1.03 -2.89
N LYS A 10 11.13 -1.06 -1.89
CA LYS A 10 11.50 -0.96 -0.46
C LYS A 10 12.07 -2.24 0.13
N GLY A 11 12.10 -3.35 -0.62
CA GLY A 11 12.57 -4.64 -0.12
C GLY A 11 11.67 -5.26 0.95
N LEU A 12 10.40 -4.82 1.03
CA LEU A 12 9.47 -5.29 2.04
C LEU A 12 8.65 -6.49 1.54
N THR A 13 8.49 -7.49 2.41
CA THR A 13 7.48 -8.53 2.21
C THR A 13 6.08 -8.00 2.54
N GLN A 14 5.05 -8.67 2.03
CA GLN A 14 3.65 -8.34 2.37
C GLN A 14 3.40 -8.42 3.87
N GLN A 15 3.97 -9.42 4.56
CA GLN A 15 3.83 -9.58 6.01
C GLN A 15 4.50 -8.44 6.77
N GLN A 16 5.70 -8.00 6.36
CA GLN A 16 6.38 -6.87 6.99
C GLN A 16 5.58 -5.58 6.82
N LEU A 17 5.11 -5.29 5.60
CA LEU A 17 4.28 -4.11 5.36
C LEU A 17 2.99 -4.17 6.20
N CYS A 18 2.34 -5.33 6.29
CA CYS A 18 1.14 -5.51 7.13
C CYS A 18 1.39 -5.21 8.60
N LYS A 19 2.54 -5.64 9.14
CA LYS A 19 2.93 -5.35 10.53
C LYS A 19 3.15 -3.85 10.74
N ILE A 20 3.80 -3.18 9.78
CA ILE A 20 4.08 -1.73 9.85
C ILE A 20 2.78 -0.92 9.83
N VAL A 21 1.90 -1.19 8.85
CA VAL A 21 0.67 -0.40 8.66
C VAL A 21 -0.52 -0.91 9.47
N LYS A 22 -0.31 -1.96 10.29
CA LYS A 22 -1.31 -2.62 11.13
C LYS A 22 -2.56 -3.02 10.32
N THR A 23 -2.37 -3.75 9.22
CA THR A 23 -3.45 -4.25 8.37
C THR A 23 -3.37 -5.76 8.18
N SER A 24 -4.43 -6.36 7.64
CA SER A 24 -4.44 -7.79 7.35
C SER A 24 -3.76 -8.09 6.00
N PRO A 25 -3.05 -9.23 5.86
CA PRO A 25 -2.48 -9.67 4.58
C PRO A 25 -3.50 -9.73 3.45
N LYS A 26 -4.73 -10.18 3.74
CA LYS A 26 -5.83 -10.21 2.77
C LYS A 26 -6.18 -8.81 2.27
N LYS A 27 -6.23 -7.82 3.16
CA LYS A 27 -6.51 -6.42 2.81
C LYS A 27 -5.37 -5.81 2.01
N LEU A 28 -4.12 -6.10 2.36
CA LEU A 28 -2.97 -5.65 1.57
C LEU A 28 -2.94 -6.26 0.16
N VAL A 29 -3.24 -7.55 0.02
CA VAL A 29 -3.34 -8.20 -1.30
C VAL A 29 -4.45 -7.58 -2.14
N ALA A 30 -5.60 -7.26 -1.54
CA ALA A 30 -6.68 -6.58 -2.23
C ALA A 30 -6.23 -5.20 -2.74
N ILE A 31 -5.54 -4.42 -1.90
CA ILE A 31 -4.94 -3.13 -2.26
C ILE A 31 -3.96 -3.27 -3.44
N GLU A 32 -3.05 -4.24 -3.38
CA GLU A 32 -2.07 -4.48 -4.45
C GLU A 32 -2.70 -4.92 -5.78
N LYS A 33 -3.94 -5.44 -5.74
CA LYS A 33 -4.75 -5.80 -6.91
C LYS A 33 -5.64 -4.67 -7.41
N GLY A 34 -5.64 -3.50 -6.76
CA GLY A 34 -6.48 -2.36 -7.14
C GLY A 34 -7.83 -2.29 -6.41
N HIS A 35 -8.11 -3.19 -5.47
CA HIS A 35 -9.35 -3.17 -4.68
C HIS A 35 -9.18 -2.33 -3.40
N TYR A 36 -9.16 -1.01 -3.57
CA TYR A 36 -9.00 -0.07 -2.45
C TYR A 36 -10.22 0.84 -2.20
N GLU A 37 -11.36 0.55 -2.82
CA GLU A 37 -12.62 1.28 -2.65
C GLU A 37 -13.08 1.39 -1.18
N LYS A 38 -12.75 0.37 -0.36
CA LYS A 38 -13.09 0.30 1.07
C LYS A 38 -11.89 0.53 1.99
N VAL A 39 -10.81 1.10 1.46
CA VAL A 39 -9.61 1.42 2.22
C VAL A 39 -9.76 2.83 2.78
N THR A 40 -9.58 2.96 4.08
CA THR A 40 -9.67 4.26 4.75
C THR A 40 -8.49 5.13 4.33
N LYS A 41 -8.71 6.45 4.25
CA LYS A 41 -7.65 7.42 3.99
C LYS A 41 -6.46 7.24 4.94
N GLU A 42 -6.73 7.00 6.22
CA GLU A 42 -5.70 6.72 7.22
C GLU A 42 -4.80 5.53 6.85
N LEU A 43 -5.37 4.44 6.32
CA LEU A 43 -4.59 3.28 5.90
C LEU A 43 -3.77 3.59 4.63
N MET A 44 -4.31 4.37 3.70
CA MET A 44 -3.56 4.83 2.54
C MET A 44 -2.36 5.68 2.96
N GLU A 45 -2.54 6.62 3.89
CA GLU A 45 -1.48 7.48 4.43
C GLU A 45 -0.41 6.66 5.15
N LYS A 46 -0.80 5.66 5.95
CA LYS A 46 0.15 4.74 6.60
C LYS A 46 0.97 3.94 5.59
N ILE A 47 0.33 3.44 4.52
CA ILE A 47 1.03 2.71 3.45
C ILE A 47 1.98 3.63 2.69
N ALA A 48 1.53 4.83 2.35
CA ALA A 48 2.34 5.85 1.71
C ALA A 48 3.59 6.19 2.53
N ALA A 49 3.40 6.48 3.83
CA ALA A 49 4.50 6.73 4.75
C ALA A 49 5.45 5.53 4.88
N ALA A 50 4.93 4.31 4.99
CA ALA A 50 5.74 3.10 5.10
C ALA A 50 6.54 2.76 3.83
N LEU A 51 6.10 3.27 2.68
CA LEU A 51 6.71 3.03 1.37
C LEU A 51 7.53 4.23 0.87
N ASP A 52 7.69 5.28 1.68
CA ASP A 52 8.30 6.56 1.31
C ASP A 52 7.78 7.10 -0.03
N SER A 53 6.45 7.10 -0.18
CA SER A 53 5.75 7.61 -1.35
C SER A 53 4.49 8.35 -0.91
N THR A 54 3.77 8.97 -1.83
CA THR A 54 2.53 9.67 -1.52
C THR A 54 1.30 8.81 -1.84
N VAL A 55 0.17 9.11 -1.17
CA VAL A 55 -1.11 8.46 -1.49
C VAL A 55 -1.47 8.65 -2.97
N GLN A 56 -1.18 9.82 -3.53
CA GLN A 56 -1.40 10.11 -4.94
C GLN A 56 -0.60 9.17 -5.83
N GLU A 57 0.72 9.07 -5.64
CA GLU A 57 1.57 8.18 -6.43
C GLU A 57 1.18 6.69 -6.33
N LEU A 58 0.72 6.26 -5.17
CA LEU A 58 0.43 4.84 -4.89
C LEU A 58 -0.97 4.38 -5.30
N PHE A 59 -1.96 5.28 -5.25
CA PHE A 59 -3.38 4.93 -5.42
C PHE A 59 -4.09 5.70 -6.56
N PHE A 60 -3.57 6.85 -6.99
CA PHE A 60 -4.26 7.75 -7.92
C PHE A 60 -3.42 8.14 -9.15
N ASP A 61 -2.13 7.79 -9.17
CA ASP A 61 -1.25 8.02 -10.30
C ASP A 61 -1.42 6.85 -11.31
N GLU A 62 -2.46 6.98 -12.12
CA GLU A 62 -2.68 6.22 -13.34
C GLU A 62 -1.68 6.69 -14.40
N LYS A 63 -0.77 5.79 -14.78
CA LYS A 63 -0.05 5.83 -16.05
C LYS A 63 -0.22 4.49 -16.73
#